data_AF-A0A1Y4RP62-F1
#
_entry.id   AF-A0A1Y4RP62-F1
#
_cell.length_a   1.000
_cell.length_b   1.000
_cell.length_c   1.000
_cell.angle_alpha   90.00
_cell.angle_beta   90.00
_cell.angle_gamma   90.00
#
_symmetry.space_group_name_H-M   'P 1'
#
loop_
_entity.id
_entity.type
_entity.pdbx_description
1 polymer ?
#
loop_
_entity_poly.entity_id
_entity_poly.type
_entity_poly.pdbx_seq_one_letter_code
_entity_poly.pdbx_strand_id
1 'polypeptide(L)' 'MASQAGIVGLPRHALYGAAKAGVINITKTLANEWGRYHINVNAVSPTVVLTPLAVKCWGGERGQEFLKSVPAAFLEEIL' A
#
# COMPACT_ATOMS: atom_id res chain seq x y z
N MET A 1 7.73 3.61 3.99
CA MET A 1 6.82 3.28 2.86
C MET A 1 5.72 2.33 3.35
N ALA A 2 4.46 2.75 3.24
CA ALA A 2 3.29 2.02 3.72
C ALA A 2 2.71 1.10 2.63
N SER A 3 1.39 0.86 2.64
CA SER A 3 0.66 0.08 1.64
C SER A 3 -0.84 0.31 1.80
N GLN A 4 -1.60 0.19 0.71
CA GLN A 4 -3.05 0.16 0.73
C GLN A 4 -3.61 -0.95 1.64
N ALA A 5 -2.88 -2.07 1.78
CA ALA A 5 -3.18 -3.18 2.69
C ALA A 5 -3.09 -2.79 4.19
N GLY A 6 -2.49 -1.65 4.52
CA GLY A 6 -2.47 -1.09 5.88
C GLY A 6 -3.68 -0.21 6.20
N ILE A 7 -4.54 0.06 5.21
CA ILE A 7 -5.74 0.91 5.33
C ILE A 7 -7.00 0.06 5.21
N VAL A 8 -7.04 -0.85 4.23
CA VAL A 8 -8.15 -1.81 4.07
C VAL A 8 -7.67 -3.25 4.26
N GLY A 9 -8.55 -4.11 4.74
CA GLY A 9 -8.26 -5.53 4.92
C GLY A 9 -8.21 -6.27 3.58
N LEU A 10 -7.08 -6.92 3.29
CA LEU A 10 -6.93 -7.80 2.14
C LEU A 10 -6.83 -9.27 2.60
N PRO A 11 -7.57 -10.21 1.97
CA PRO A 11 -7.43 -11.63 2.27
C PRO A 11 -5.98 -12.11 2.16
N ARG A 12 -5.54 -12.95 3.11
CA ARG A 12 -4.17 -13.49 3.24
C ARG A 12 -3.07 -12.45 3.53
N HIS A 13 -3.41 -11.24 3.98
CA HIS A 13 -2.45 -10.19 4.29
C HIS A 13 -2.48 -9.74 5.75
N ALA A 14 -2.95 -10.55 6.70
CA ALA A 14 -3.12 -10.11 8.10
C ALA A 14 -1.83 -9.54 8.71
N LEU A 15 -0.71 -10.28 8.67
CA LEU A 15 0.57 -9.83 9.22
C LEU A 15 1.17 -8.67 8.41
N TYR A 16 1.10 -8.76 7.08
CA TYR A 16 1.61 -7.71 6.19
C TYR A 16 0.85 -6.40 6.38
N GLY A 17 -0.48 -6.46 6.43
CA GLY A 17 -1.38 -5.34 6.65
C GLY A 17 -1.17 -4.71 8.02
N ALA A 18 -1.05 -5.52 9.08
CA ALA A 18 -0.73 -5.03 10.43
C ALA A 18 0.62 -4.28 10.44
N ALA A 19 1.66 -4.85 9.83
CA ALA A 19 2.96 -4.19 9.74
C ALA A 19 2.89 -2.86 8.97
N LYS A 20 2.14 -2.81 7.86
CA LYS A 20 1.98 -1.58 7.06
C LYS A 20 1.08 -0.53 7.73
N ALA A 21 0.08 -0.95 8.51
CA ALA A 21 -0.68 -0.07 9.38
C ALA A 21 0.21 0.53 10.48
N GLY A 22 1.15 -0.26 11.02
CA GLY A 22 2.17 0.21 11.95
C GLY A 22 3.02 1.35 11.36
N VAL A 23 3.45 1.22 10.09
CA VAL A 23 4.19 2.30 9.40
C VAL A 23 3.34 3.59 9.30
N ILE A 24 2.04 3.48 8.99
CA ILE A 24 1.14 4.64 8.94
C ILE A 24 1.04 5.30 10.31
N ASN A 25 0.92 4.52 11.39
CA ASN A 25 0.87 5.04 12.74
C ASN A 25 2.18 5.75 13.12
N ILE A 26 3.34 5.12 12.86
CA ILE A 26 4.66 5.72 13.10
C ILE A 26 4.79 7.05 12.36
N THR A 27 4.38 7.13 11.09
CA THR A 27 4.40 8.38 10.32
C THR A 27 3.61 9.49 11.01
N LYS A 28 2.40 9.20 11.50
CA LYS A 28 1.56 10.19 12.20
C LYS A 28 2.20 10.63 13.51
N THR A 29 2.72 9.69 14.29
CA THR A 29 3.39 9.97 15.57
C THR A 29 4.62 10.85 15.38
N LEU A 30 5.49 10.50 14.43
CA LEU A 30 6.69 11.29 14.14
C LEU A 30 6.36 12.67 13.54
N ALA A 31 5.34 12.77 12.68
CA ALA A 31 4.88 14.07 12.18
C ALA A 31 4.46 15.00 13.33
N ASN A 32 3.75 14.46 14.33
CA ASN A 32 3.34 15.21 15.51
C ASN A 32 4.53 15.61 16.40
N GLU A 33 5.47 14.68 16.65
CA GLU A 33 6.64 14.93 17.48
C GLU A 33 7.63 15.91 16.84
N TRP A 34 7.84 15.79 15.53
CA TRP A 34 8.89 16.52 14.83
C TRP A 34 8.41 17.80 14.15
N GLY A 35 7.09 18.05 14.11
CA GLY A 35 6.52 19.27 13.54
C GLY A 35 7.06 20.55 14.18
N ARG A 36 7.38 20.52 15.48
CA ARG A 36 8.03 21.64 16.20
C ARG A 36 9.42 22.03 15.67
N TYR A 37 10.06 21.13 14.93
CA TYR A 37 11.36 21.34 14.29
C TYR A 37 11.21 21.69 12.80
N HIS A 38 9.98 21.96 12.34
CA HIS A 38 9.66 22.17 10.93
C HIS A 38 10.03 20.98 10.03
N ILE A 39 9.94 19.76 10.56
CA ILE A 39 10.19 18.52 9.81
C ILE A 39 8.85 17.88 9.42
N ASN A 40 8.67 17.63 8.12
CA ASN A 40 7.51 16.90 7.60
C ASN A 40 7.81 15.41 7.50
N VAL A 41 6.91 14.57 8.01
CA VAL A 41 7.00 13.11 7.91
C VAL A 41 5.80 12.58 7.15
N ASN A 42 6.05 11.89 6.03
CA ASN A 42 5.02 11.39 5.14
C ASN A 42 5.26 9.91 4.79
N ALA A 43 4.18 9.20 4.46
CA ALA A 43 4.24 7.87 3.91
C ALA A 43 3.29 7.73 2.73
N VAL A 44 3.77 7.08 1.67
CA VAL A 44 2.95 6.70 0.52
C VAL A 44 2.47 5.26 0.72
N SER A 45 1.21 5.00 0.36
CA SER A 45 0.53 3.70 0.45
C SER A 45 0.12 3.19 -0.93
N PRO A 46 1.03 2.58 -1.70
CA PRO A 46 0.69 2.04 -3.01
C PRO A 46 -0.24 0.82 -2.93
N THR A 47 -0.93 0.59 -4.04
CA THR A 47 -1.54 -0.69 -4.43
C THR A 47 -0.44 -1.60 -5.04
N VAL A 48 -0.80 -2.56 -5.89
CA VAL A 48 0.14 -3.35 -6.67
C VAL A 48 0.93 -2.42 -7.60
N VAL A 49 2.26 -2.58 -7.58
CA VAL A 49 3.19 -1.89 -8.49
C VAL A 49 3.77 -2.92 -9.44
N LEU A 50 3.85 -2.60 -10.73
CA LEU A 50 4.39 -3.50 -11.75
C LEU A 50 5.88 -3.78 -11.48
N THR A 51 6.16 -5.01 -11.05
CA THR A 51 7.51 -5.52 -10.79
C THR A 51 7.53 -7.01 -11.17
N PRO A 52 8.70 -7.62 -11.42
CA PRO A 52 8.78 -9.06 -11.68
C PRO A 52 8.13 -9.93 -10.59
N LEU A 53 8.22 -9.51 -9.32
CA LEU A 53 7.55 -10.16 -8.19
C LEU A 53 6.03 -10.01 -8.29
N ALA A 54 5.53 -8.83 -8.63
CA ALA A 54 4.10 -8.60 -8.79
C ALA A 54 3.54 -9.45 -9.94
N VAL A 55 4.23 -9.56 -11.07
CA VAL A 55 3.85 -10.45 -12.18
C VAL A 55 3.79 -11.91 -11.72
N LYS A 56 4.74 -12.35 -10.87
CA LYS A 56 4.72 -13.71 -10.31
C LYS A 56 3.57 -13.94 -9.33
N CYS A 57 3.25 -12.98 -8.47
CA CYS A 57 2.26 -13.12 -7.41
C CYS A 57 0.81 -12.83 -7.86
N TRP A 58 0.67 -11.97 -8.86
CA TRP A 58 -0.59 -11.42 -9.34
C TRP A 58 -0.77 -11.60 -10.85
N GLY A 59 0.05 -12.42 -11.52
CA GLY A 59 -0.14 -12.78 -12.91
C GLY A 59 -1.31 -13.75 -13.13
N GLY A 60 -1.74 -13.88 -14.39
CA GLY A 60 -2.80 -14.80 -14.79
C GLY A 60 -4.20 -14.35 -14.38
N GLU A 61 -5.13 -15.31 -14.34
CA GLU A 61 -6.57 -15.07 -14.15
C GLU A 61 -6.89 -14.37 -12.82
N ARG A 62 -6.16 -14.71 -11.75
CA ARG A 62 -6.32 -14.10 -10.43
C ARG A 62 -5.99 -12.60 -10.41
N GLY A 63 -4.97 -12.18 -11.16
CA GLY A 63 -4.64 -10.77 -11.33
C GLY A 63 -5.72 -10.02 -12.08
N GLN A 64 -6.16 -10.60 -13.19
CA GLN A 64 -7.24 -10.07 -14.03
C GLN A 64 -8.53 -9.89 -13.23
N GLU A 65 -8.87 -10.83 -12.36
CA GLU A 65 -10.04 -10.74 -11.49
C GLU A 65 -9.87 -9.66 -10.41
N PHE A 66 -8.69 -9.55 -9.80
CA PHE A 66 -8.39 -8.48 -8.85
C PHE A 66 -8.51 -7.09 -9.49
N LEU A 67 -8.02 -6.92 -10.73
CA LEU A 67 -8.11 -5.64 -11.47
C LEU A 67 -9.56 -5.17 -11.66
N LYS A 68 -10.52 -6.07 -11.82
CA LYS A 68 -11.95 -5.72 -11.93
C LYS A 68 -12.51 -5.08 -10.65
N SER A 69 -11.89 -5.37 -9.51
CA SER A 69 -12.28 -4.81 -8.20
C SER A 69 -11.60 -3.48 -7.89
N VAL A 70 -10.58 -3.08 -8.67
CA VAL A 70 -9.82 -1.85 -8.45
C VAL A 70 -10.46 -0.71 -9.26
N PRO A 71 -10.80 0.44 -8.63
CA PRO A 71 -11.31 1.60 -9.35
C PRO A 71 -10.33 2.11 -10.42
N ALA A 72 -10.85 2.52 -11.57
CA ALA A 72 -10.07 2.83 -12.79
C ALA A 72 -8.93 3.85 -12.61
N ALA A 73 -9.03 4.76 -11.63
CA ALA A 73 -8.00 5.74 -11.31
C ALA A 73 -6.65 5.13 -10.84
N PHE A 74 -6.60 3.82 -10.54
CA PHE A 74 -5.38 3.12 -10.09
C PHE A 74 -4.84 2.10 -11.12
N LEU A 75 -5.40 2.06 -12.34
CA LEU A 75 -5.07 1.05 -13.37
C LEU A 75 -3.98 1.47 -14.35
N GLU A 76 -3.69 2.77 -14.52
CA GLU A 76 -2.77 3.27 -15.57
C GLU A 76 -1.28 2.92 -15.35
N GLU A 77 -0.90 2.36 -14.20
CA GLU A 77 0.50 1.97 -13.91
C GLU A 77 0.75 0.45 -13.82
N ILE A 78 -0.27 -0.38 -14.11
CA ILE A 78 -0.20 -1.84 -13.95
C ILE A 78 -0.16 -2.59 -15.31
N LEU A 79 -0.47 -1.91 -16.42
CA LEU A 79 -0.40 -2.43 -17.79
C LEU A 79 0.68 -1.71 -18.59
#